data_AF-A0A0R0LS64-F1
#
_entry.id   AF-A0A0R0LS64-F1
#
_cell.length_a   1.000
_cell.length_b   1.000
_cell.length_c   1.000
_cell.angle_alpha   90.00
_cell.angle_beta   90.00
_cell.angle_gamma   90.00
#
_symmetry.space_group_name_H-M   'P 1'
#
loop_
_entity.id
_entity.type
_entity.pdbx_description
1 polymer ?
#
loop_
_entity_poly.entity_id
_entity_poly.type
_entity_poly.pdbx_seq_one_letter_code
_entity_poly.pdbx_strand_id
1 'polypeptide(L)'
;PNDKNTFTLLNTKKIKKIFLQAPLQMSTEPLHKLEVPDLQPELPEEVEIEEDKKSFKFALINIKATKNITIIHATDLTGSETLCKSSGGMKVKAHRDESSAYAAMLCAADIAKILKEKGYDAIHIKLRAKGGAGSKVLGPGAQAAVRSLIRNGLRLGRIEDVTPIACDSVRMKGGRRGRRL
;
A
#
# COMPACT_ATOMS: atom_id res chain seq x y z
N PRO A 1 -6.68 -47.47 -38.14
CA PRO A 1 -6.50 -48.28 -36.91
C PRO A 1 -5.85 -47.42 -35.80
N ASN A 2 -6.49 -46.91 -34.76
CA ASN A 2 -7.80 -47.15 -34.16
C ASN A 2 -8.27 -45.87 -33.44
N ASP A 3 -9.59 -45.71 -33.40
CA ASP A 3 -10.39 -44.57 -32.94
C ASP A 3 -10.39 -44.33 -31.41
N LYS A 4 -10.76 -43.11 -30.96
CA LYS A 4 -12.06 -42.82 -30.29
C LYS A 4 -12.18 -41.38 -29.75
N ASN A 5 -13.27 -40.73 -30.18
CA ASN A 5 -13.88 -39.47 -29.72
C ASN A 5 -14.15 -39.38 -28.20
N THR A 6 -14.24 -38.16 -27.66
CA THR A 6 -15.40 -37.69 -26.86
C THR A 6 -15.38 -36.16 -26.55
N PHE A 7 -16.47 -35.48 -26.98
CA PHE A 7 -17.13 -34.25 -26.46
C PHE A 7 -16.44 -32.86 -26.54
N THR A 8 -16.74 -31.99 -27.52
CA THR A 8 -17.89 -31.05 -27.70
C THR A 8 -18.09 -29.97 -26.60
N LEU A 9 -17.74 -28.71 -26.94
CA LEU A 9 -18.37 -27.51 -26.37
C LEU A 9 -18.93 -26.66 -27.52
N LEU A 10 -20.22 -26.90 -27.82
CA LEU A 10 -21.11 -26.02 -28.56
C LEU A 10 -21.45 -24.83 -27.64
N ASN A 11 -21.10 -23.61 -28.02
CA ASN A 11 -21.95 -22.66 -28.74
C ASN A 11 -23.01 -21.99 -27.85
N THR A 12 -22.97 -20.66 -27.72
CA THR A 12 -24.09 -19.77 -28.07
C THR A 12 -23.77 -18.30 -27.79
N LYS A 13 -23.57 -17.56 -28.88
CA LYS A 13 -23.89 -16.12 -29.00
C LYS A 13 -25.41 -15.94 -28.80
N LYS A 14 -25.83 -15.28 -27.72
CA LYS A 14 -27.13 -14.61 -27.50
C LYS A 14 -26.96 -13.94 -26.12
N ILE A 15 -26.93 -12.62 -26.01
CA ILE A 15 -28.14 -11.81 -25.87
C ILE A 15 -27.90 -10.44 -26.52
N LYS A 16 -28.89 -10.07 -27.33
CA LYS A 16 -28.93 -8.97 -28.28
C LYS A 16 -29.04 -7.62 -27.58
N LYS A 17 -28.17 -6.71 -28.00
CA LYS A 17 -28.25 -5.26 -27.88
C LYS A 17 -29.14 -4.75 -29.03
N ILE A 18 -30.43 -4.51 -28.76
CA ILE A 18 -31.46 -3.93 -29.67
C ILE A 18 -32.45 -3.26 -28.69
N PHE A 19 -32.76 -1.96 -28.67
CA PHE A 19 -33.33 -1.12 -29.73
C PHE A 19 -33.23 0.38 -29.36
N LEU A 20 -33.30 1.24 -30.39
CA LEU A 20 -33.25 2.72 -30.39
C LEU A 20 -34.66 3.36 -30.37
N GLN A 21 -34.74 4.63 -29.90
CA GLN A 21 -35.63 5.76 -30.32
C GLN A 21 -37.17 5.82 -30.06
N ALA A 22 -37.59 6.70 -29.12
CA ALA A 22 -38.66 7.77 -29.12
C ALA A 22 -40.17 7.46 -29.41
N PRO A 23 -41.18 8.37 -29.18
CA PRO A 23 -41.24 9.71 -28.53
C PRO A 23 -42.40 9.94 -27.52
N LEU A 24 -42.45 11.17 -26.98
CA LEU A 24 -43.45 11.86 -26.12
C LEU A 24 -44.95 11.69 -26.50
N GLN A 25 -45.82 11.50 -25.51
CA GLN A 25 -47.18 12.10 -25.47
C GLN A 25 -47.61 12.43 -24.02
N MET A 26 -47.94 13.70 -23.81
CA MET A 26 -48.63 14.27 -22.64
C MET A 26 -50.14 14.19 -22.86
N SER A 27 -50.92 13.65 -21.92
CA SER A 27 -52.37 13.89 -21.81
C SER A 27 -52.92 13.50 -20.43
N THR A 28 -53.22 14.54 -19.64
CA THR A 28 -54.43 14.74 -18.81
C THR A 28 -55.15 13.57 -18.10
N GLU A 29 -55.00 13.60 -16.77
CA GLU A 29 -56.02 13.48 -15.72
C GLU A 29 -56.66 12.13 -15.29
N PRO A 30 -57.04 12.03 -13.99
CA PRO A 30 -57.01 10.81 -13.20
C PRO A 30 -58.41 10.26 -12.86
N LEU A 31 -58.47 9.07 -12.25
CA LEU A 31 -59.34 8.69 -11.10
C LEU A 31 -59.40 7.16 -11.01
N HIS A 32 -58.93 6.60 -9.89
CA HIS A 32 -59.66 5.66 -9.02
C HIS A 32 -58.68 5.06 -8.00
N LYS A 33 -58.90 5.41 -6.72
CA LYS A 33 -58.30 4.71 -5.58
C LYS A 33 -58.92 3.32 -5.47
N LEU A 34 -58.09 2.29 -5.56
CA LEU A 34 -58.31 1.01 -4.90
C LEU A 34 -56.97 0.60 -4.28
N GLU A 35 -57.03 0.26 -3.00
CA GLU A 35 -55.89 0.02 -2.11
C GLU A 35 -55.01 -1.13 -2.60
N VAL A 36 -53.71 -0.87 -2.71
CA VAL A 36 -52.69 -1.92 -2.86
C VAL A 36 -52.12 -2.15 -1.46
N PRO A 37 -52.22 -3.36 -0.90
CA PRO A 37 -51.64 -3.67 0.41
C PRO A 37 -50.11 -3.55 0.35
N ASP A 38 -49.55 -2.97 1.40
CA ASP A 38 -48.12 -2.72 1.58
C ASP A 38 -47.30 -4.01 1.39
N LEU A 39 -46.70 -4.18 0.21
CA LEU A 39 -45.64 -5.16 0.00
C LEU A 39 -44.32 -4.48 0.36
N GLN A 40 -43.96 -4.54 1.65
CA GLN A 40 -42.62 -4.18 2.10
C GLN A 40 -41.62 -5.10 1.37
N PRO A 41 -40.63 -4.57 0.63
CA PRO A 41 -39.54 -5.41 0.17
C PRO A 41 -38.72 -5.84 1.38
N GLU A 42 -38.71 -7.13 1.68
CA GLU A 42 -37.80 -7.72 2.67
C GLU A 42 -36.37 -7.39 2.25
N LEU A 43 -35.71 -6.54 3.04
CA LEU A 43 -34.30 -6.22 2.88
C LEU A 43 -33.49 -7.51 3.01
N PRO A 44 -32.54 -7.80 2.09
CA PRO A 44 -31.72 -8.98 2.21
C PRO A 44 -30.96 -8.95 3.53
N GLU A 45 -31.08 -10.03 4.31
CA GLU A 45 -30.45 -10.24 5.60
C GLU A 45 -28.94 -9.93 5.50
N GLU A 46 -28.47 -9.03 6.36
CA GLU A 46 -27.04 -8.78 6.51
C GLU A 46 -26.38 -10.07 6.99
N VAL A 47 -25.58 -10.69 6.11
CA VAL A 47 -24.70 -11.77 6.52
C VAL A 47 -23.62 -11.14 7.39
N GLU A 48 -23.79 -11.22 8.71
CA GLU A 48 -22.74 -10.93 9.67
C GLU A 48 -21.58 -11.92 9.41
N ILE A 49 -20.57 -11.46 8.68
CA ILE A 49 -19.30 -12.15 8.61
C ILE A 49 -18.69 -12.00 10.00
N GLU A 50 -18.77 -13.05 10.81
CA GLU A 50 -17.98 -13.17 12.03
C GLU A 50 -16.50 -13.12 11.62
N GLU A 51 -15.91 -11.93 11.69
CA GLU A 51 -14.48 -11.76 11.52
C GLU A 51 -13.79 -12.42 12.73
N ASP A 52 -13.32 -13.65 12.53
CA ASP A 52 -12.32 -14.26 13.40
C ASP A 52 -11.23 -13.22 13.66
N LYS A 53 -11.06 -12.81 14.93
CA LYS A 53 -10.02 -11.86 15.35
C LYS A 53 -8.64 -12.47 15.10
N LYS A 54 -8.18 -12.37 13.85
CA LYS A 54 -6.90 -12.92 13.41
C LYS A 54 -5.81 -12.13 14.13
N SER A 55 -5.08 -12.81 15.02
CA SER A 55 -3.99 -12.20 15.75
C SER A 55 -2.82 -11.93 14.79
N PHE A 56 -2.53 -10.65 14.53
CA PHE A 56 -1.42 -10.25 13.69
C PHE A 56 -0.15 -10.09 14.51
N LYS A 57 0.95 -10.71 14.05
CA LYS A 57 2.28 -10.43 14.58
C LYS A 57 2.81 -9.15 13.95
N PHE A 58 3.01 -8.13 14.78
CA PHE A 58 3.53 -6.84 14.36
C PHE A 58 5.06 -6.79 14.41
N ALA A 59 5.67 -6.26 13.35
CA ALA A 59 7.06 -5.85 13.32
C ALA A 59 7.18 -4.33 13.23
N LEU A 60 8.33 -3.78 13.61
CA LEU A 60 8.64 -2.36 13.44
C LEU A 60 9.60 -2.19 12.26
N ILE A 61 9.27 -1.31 11.32
CA ILE A 61 10.13 -0.97 10.18
C ILE A 61 10.61 0.46 10.33
N ASN A 62 11.91 0.61 10.52
CA ASN A 62 12.61 1.88 10.54
C ASN A 62 13.13 2.19 9.13
N ILE A 63 12.52 3.17 8.47
CA ILE A 63 12.89 3.62 7.13
C ILE A 63 13.69 4.92 7.27
N LYS A 64 15.00 4.84 7.08
CA LYS A 64 15.87 6.01 7.01
C LYS A 64 16.04 6.44 5.56
N ALA A 65 15.40 7.54 5.17
CA ALA A 65 15.45 8.10 3.83
C ALA A 65 16.24 9.40 3.83
N THR A 66 17.45 9.36 3.26
CA THR A 66 18.29 10.55 3.06
C THR A 66 18.45 10.87 1.58
N LYS A 67 19.06 12.02 1.25
CA LYS A 67 19.35 12.40 -0.14
C LYS A 67 20.34 11.46 -0.84
N ASN A 68 21.17 10.74 -0.07
CA ASN A 68 22.24 9.93 -0.64
C ASN A 68 21.93 8.44 -0.54
N ILE A 69 21.28 8.01 0.53
CA ILE A 69 21.01 6.59 0.78
C ILE A 69 19.63 6.38 1.39
N THR A 70 19.03 5.24 1.04
CA THR A 70 17.84 4.68 1.68
C THR A 70 18.22 3.43 2.44
N ILE A 71 17.80 3.34 3.70
CA ILE A 71 18.04 2.17 4.56
C ILE A 71 16.71 1.77 5.15
N ILE A 72 16.35 0.50 4.97
CA ILE A 72 15.16 -0.10 5.54
C ILE A 72 15.64 -1.15 6.53
N HIS A 73 15.14 -1.04 7.75
CA HIS A 73 15.56 -1.87 8.86
C HIS A 73 14.32 -2.38 9.57
N ALA A 74 14.14 -3.70 9.61
CA ALA A 74 13.05 -4.33 10.33
C ALA A 74 13.53 -4.87 11.67
N THR A 75 12.79 -4.56 12.72
CA THR A 75 12.99 -5.01 14.10
C THR A 75 11.73 -5.62 14.67
N ASP A 76 11.87 -6.20 15.85
CA ASP A 76 10.76 -6.46 16.74
C ASP A 76 10.11 -5.14 17.24
N LEU A 77 9.01 -5.26 17.98
CA LEU A 77 8.28 -4.12 18.54
C LEU A 77 9.11 -3.29 19.54
N THR A 78 10.01 -3.92 20.30
CA THR A 78 10.88 -3.20 21.24
C THR A 78 11.93 -2.38 20.51
N GLY A 79 12.30 -2.79 19.29
CA GLY A 79 13.35 -2.17 18.48
C GLY A 79 14.75 -2.62 18.85
N SER A 80 14.89 -3.62 19.72
CA SER A 80 16.18 -4.12 20.21
C SER A 80 16.74 -5.21 19.33
N GLU A 81 15.88 -6.09 18.80
CA GLU A 81 16.30 -7.22 17.98
C GLU A 81 16.13 -6.90 16.49
N THR A 82 17.18 -7.13 15.71
CA THR A 82 17.17 -6.86 14.28
C THR A 82 16.75 -8.09 13.49
N LEU A 83 15.62 -8.01 12.78
CA LEU A 83 15.13 -9.10 11.95
C LEU A 83 15.84 -9.14 10.61
N CYS A 84 15.91 -7.98 9.94
CA CYS A 84 16.62 -7.83 8.68
C CYS A 84 16.96 -6.37 8.40
N LYS A 85 17.96 -6.16 7.54
CA LYS A 85 18.42 -4.84 7.12
C LYS A 85 18.77 -4.87 5.65
N SER A 86 18.32 -3.86 4.92
CA SER A 86 18.70 -3.67 3.52
C SER A 86 18.95 -2.19 3.25
N SER A 87 19.91 -1.91 2.38
CA SER A 87 20.22 -0.54 1.95
C SER A 87 20.26 -0.45 0.43
N GLY A 88 19.99 0.74 -0.11
CA GLY A 88 19.97 0.98 -1.55
C GLY A 88 21.27 0.58 -2.25
N GLY A 89 22.42 0.80 -1.59
CA GLY A 89 23.74 0.40 -2.11
C GLY A 89 23.98 -1.11 -2.16
N MET A 90 23.22 -1.93 -1.42
CA MET A 90 23.28 -3.39 -1.58
C MET A 90 22.60 -3.87 -2.86
N LYS A 91 21.69 -3.06 -3.42
CA LYS A 91 20.88 -3.44 -4.59
C LYS A 91 21.36 -2.79 -5.88
N VAL A 92 21.98 -1.62 -5.78
CA VAL A 92 22.44 -0.87 -6.95
C VAL A 92 23.95 -0.66 -6.88
N LYS A 93 24.63 -0.86 -8.02
CA LYS A 93 26.10 -0.72 -8.14
C LYS A 93 26.56 0.74 -8.20
N ALA A 94 25.71 1.64 -8.70
CA ALA A 94 26.05 3.05 -8.88
C ALA A 94 25.77 3.86 -7.61
N HIS A 95 26.78 4.54 -7.09
CA HIS A 95 26.69 5.35 -5.87
C HIS A 95 25.60 6.43 -5.90
N ARG A 96 25.37 7.07 -7.05
CA ARG A 96 24.35 8.11 -7.21
C ARG A 96 22.91 7.58 -7.04
N ASP A 97 22.71 6.29 -7.31
CA ASP A 97 21.39 5.66 -7.42
C ASP A 97 20.97 4.98 -6.10
N GLU A 98 21.80 5.05 -5.05
CA GLU A 98 21.50 4.47 -3.72
C GLU A 98 20.30 5.12 -3.01
N SER A 99 19.99 6.37 -3.32
CA SER A 99 18.82 7.08 -2.80
C SER A 99 17.58 6.91 -3.67
N SER A 100 17.73 6.36 -4.89
CA SER A 100 16.68 6.33 -5.89
C SER A 100 15.45 5.56 -5.38
N ALA A 101 14.28 5.96 -5.87
CA ALA A 101 13.03 5.27 -5.56
C ALA A 101 13.06 3.80 -5.97
N TYR A 102 13.74 3.48 -7.08
CA TYR A 102 13.92 2.12 -7.57
C TYR A 102 14.72 1.26 -6.59
N ALA A 103 15.86 1.75 -6.09
CA ALA A 103 16.66 1.04 -5.09
C ALA A 103 15.85 0.75 -3.82
N ALA A 104 15.06 1.73 -3.35
CA ALA A 104 14.21 1.58 -2.17
C ALA A 104 13.12 0.52 -2.35
N MET A 105 12.52 0.44 -3.54
CA MET A 105 11.50 -0.57 -3.86
C MET A 105 12.07 -1.99 -3.80
N LEU A 106 13.26 -2.22 -4.36
CA LEU A 106 13.93 -3.51 -4.32
C LEU A 106 14.29 -3.92 -2.88
N CYS A 107 14.84 -2.99 -2.09
CA CYS A 107 15.15 -3.24 -0.68
C CYS A 107 13.90 -3.63 0.13
N ALA A 108 12.79 -2.92 -0.09
CA ALA A 108 11.53 -3.20 0.60
C ALA A 108 10.94 -4.56 0.22
N ALA A 109 11.07 -4.97 -1.04
CA ALA A 109 10.60 -6.27 -1.50
C ALA A 109 11.37 -7.43 -0.85
N ASP A 110 12.69 -7.30 -0.71
CA ASP A 110 13.50 -8.33 -0.07
C ASP A 110 13.22 -8.43 1.44
N ILE A 111 13.02 -7.30 2.12
CA ILE A 111 12.62 -7.28 3.53
C ILE A 111 11.23 -7.90 3.72
N ALA A 112 10.29 -7.62 2.83
CA ALA A 112 8.95 -8.18 2.91
C ALA A 112 8.95 -9.71 2.75
N LYS A 113 9.80 -10.26 1.88
CA LYS A 113 9.98 -11.72 1.76
C LYS A 113 10.49 -12.32 3.06
N ILE A 114 11.57 -11.77 3.61
CA ILE A 114 12.18 -12.27 4.86
C ILE A 114 11.19 -12.15 6.04
N LEU A 115 10.42 -11.07 6.12
CA LEU A 115 9.42 -10.90 7.18
C LEU A 115 8.30 -11.92 7.10
N LYS A 116 7.84 -12.25 5.88
CA LYS A 116 6.83 -13.30 5.67
C LYS A 116 7.36 -14.68 6.02
N GLU A 117 8.61 -14.99 5.65
CA GLU A 117 9.28 -16.25 6.05
C GLU A 117 9.35 -16.39 7.58
N LYS A 118 9.54 -15.27 8.29
CA LYS A 118 9.56 -15.22 9.76
C LYS A 118 8.16 -15.20 10.41
N GLY A 119 7.09 -15.10 9.62
CA GLY A 119 5.70 -15.08 10.10
C GLY A 119 5.22 -13.73 10.65
N TYR A 120 5.75 -12.61 10.15
CA TYR A 120 5.24 -11.27 10.45
C TYR A 120 4.27 -10.83 9.35
N ASP A 121 3.02 -10.56 9.74
CA ASP A 121 1.94 -10.19 8.81
C ASP A 121 1.68 -8.68 8.77
N ALA A 122 1.94 -7.98 9.87
CA ALA A 122 1.64 -6.56 10.03
C ALA A 122 2.87 -5.77 10.48
N ILE A 123 2.93 -4.48 10.13
CA ILE A 123 4.09 -3.63 10.36
C ILE A 123 3.73 -2.21 10.77
N HIS A 124 4.42 -1.70 11.79
CA HIS A 124 4.49 -0.28 12.12
C HIS A 124 5.66 0.35 11.38
N ILE A 125 5.47 1.54 10.82
CA ILE A 125 6.50 2.24 10.06
C ILE A 125 6.95 3.50 10.80
N LYS A 126 8.25 3.60 11.03
CA LYS A 126 8.93 4.80 11.52
C LYS A 126 9.77 5.40 10.40
N LEU A 127 9.34 6.55 9.90
CA LEU A 127 10.03 7.31 8.87
C LEU A 127 11.09 8.22 9.51
N ARG A 128 12.29 8.27 8.94
CA ARG A 128 13.38 9.09 9.47
C ARG A 128 14.19 9.73 8.34
N ALA A 129 14.26 11.06 8.32
CA ALA A 129 15.26 11.79 7.54
C ALA A 129 16.62 11.85 8.26
N LYS A 130 17.54 12.70 7.79
CA LYS A 130 18.81 12.93 8.48
C LYS A 130 18.57 13.61 9.83
N GLY A 131 17.77 14.67 9.84
CA GLY A 131 17.37 15.45 11.02
C GLY A 131 18.54 16.14 11.74
N GLY A 132 18.27 16.60 12.96
CA GLY A 132 19.18 17.43 13.76
C GLY A 132 19.46 18.77 13.07
N ALA A 133 20.73 19.15 13.00
CA ALA A 133 21.18 20.30 12.20
C ALA A 133 21.17 20.05 10.67
N GLY A 134 20.81 18.83 10.24
CA GLY A 134 20.72 18.46 8.83
C GLY A 134 19.34 18.68 8.22
N SER A 135 19.14 18.12 7.02
CA SER A 135 17.83 18.13 6.36
C SER A 135 16.80 17.36 7.17
N LYS A 136 15.69 18.02 7.50
CA LYS A 136 14.48 17.42 8.11
C LYS A 136 13.56 16.79 7.06
N VAL A 137 13.67 17.23 5.81
CA VAL A 137 12.89 16.67 4.68
C VAL A 137 13.33 15.25 4.38
N LEU A 138 12.34 14.36 4.21
CA LEU A 138 12.53 12.98 3.81
C LEU A 138 13.17 12.87 2.41
N GLY A 139 14.03 11.87 2.23
CA GLY A 139 14.59 11.53 0.92
C GLY A 139 13.56 10.87 -0.02
N PRO A 140 13.87 10.79 -1.33
CA PRO A 140 12.94 10.30 -2.34
C PRO A 140 12.51 8.83 -2.15
N GLY A 141 13.36 8.00 -1.56
CA GLY A 141 13.02 6.59 -1.32
C GLY A 141 12.05 6.33 -0.17
N ALA A 142 11.64 7.32 0.63
CA ALA A 142 10.71 7.12 1.74
C ALA A 142 9.34 6.63 1.26
N GLN A 143 8.70 7.40 0.37
CA GLN A 143 7.37 7.09 -0.15
C GLN A 143 7.39 5.80 -0.99
N ALA A 144 8.46 5.58 -1.75
CA ALA A 144 8.63 4.40 -2.57
C ALA A 144 8.75 3.12 -1.72
N ALA A 145 9.48 3.16 -0.61
CA ALA A 145 9.62 2.04 0.31
C ALA A 145 8.26 1.66 0.95
N VAL A 146 7.53 2.65 1.48
CA VAL A 146 6.20 2.41 2.09
C VAL A 146 5.24 1.77 1.07
N ARG A 147 5.20 2.31 -0.15
CA ARG A 147 4.36 1.78 -1.23
C ARG A 147 4.74 0.34 -1.60
N SER A 148 6.02 0.02 -1.62
CA SER A 148 6.51 -1.33 -1.94
C SER A 148 6.13 -2.34 -0.84
N LEU A 149 6.25 -1.97 0.44
CA LEU A 149 5.85 -2.85 1.55
C LEU A 149 4.37 -3.24 1.48
N ILE A 150 3.50 -2.28 1.17
CA ILE A 150 2.05 -2.52 0.99
C ILE A 150 1.80 -3.42 -0.22
N ARG A 151 2.46 -3.15 -1.36
CA ARG A 151 2.33 -3.99 -2.57
C ARG A 151 2.76 -5.44 -2.33
N ASN A 152 3.76 -5.64 -1.48
CA ASN A 152 4.22 -6.98 -1.10
C ASN A 152 3.28 -7.66 -0.09
N GLY A 153 2.13 -7.09 0.25
CA GLY A 153 1.07 -7.75 1.02
C GLY A 153 1.31 -7.79 2.53
N LEU A 154 2.15 -6.90 3.06
CA LEU A 154 2.23 -6.66 4.50
C LEU A 154 1.12 -5.69 4.91
N ARG A 155 0.44 -5.99 6.02
CA ARG A 155 -0.61 -5.12 6.57
C ARG A 155 0.02 -3.91 7.25
N LEU A 156 -0.48 -2.73 6.91
CA LEU A 156 0.00 -1.48 7.48
C LEU A 156 -0.64 -1.24 8.85
N GLY A 157 0.19 -0.98 9.85
CA GLY A 157 -0.22 -0.45 11.14
C GLY A 157 -0.15 1.08 11.16
N ARG A 158 0.58 1.62 12.12
CA ARG A 158 0.80 3.06 12.29
C ARG A 158 2.00 3.55 11.48
N ILE A 159 1.89 4.73 10.88
CA ILE A 159 3.01 5.44 10.25
C ILE A 159 3.34 6.66 11.12
N GLU A 160 4.58 6.76 11.58
CA GLU A 160 5.08 7.85 12.40
C GLU A 160 6.33 8.47 11.75
N ASP A 161 6.43 9.80 11.77
CA ASP A 161 7.68 10.49 11.47
C ASP A 161 8.49 10.65 12.76
N VAL A 162 9.66 10.01 12.80
CA VAL A 162 10.63 10.07 13.90
C VAL A 162 11.89 10.81 13.49
N THR A 163 11.77 11.76 12.56
CA THR A 163 12.84 12.71 12.26
C THR A 163 13.31 13.41 13.54
N PRO A 164 14.61 13.32 13.90
CA PRO A 164 15.06 13.98 15.11
C PRO A 164 15.00 15.49 14.91
N ILE A 165 14.12 16.14 15.67
CA ILE A 165 13.99 17.59 15.75
C ILE A 165 14.66 18.02 17.05
N ALA A 166 15.69 18.86 16.93
CA ALA A 166 16.35 19.43 18.10
C ALA A 166 15.54 20.62 18.63
N CYS A 167 15.45 20.76 19.96
CA CYS A 167 14.82 21.92 20.60
C CYS A 167 15.51 23.21 20.16
N ASP A 168 16.85 23.22 20.24
CA ASP A 168 17.73 24.20 19.61
C ASP A 168 18.81 23.50 18.78
N SER A 169 19.21 24.10 17.66
CA SER A 169 20.18 23.49 16.74
C SER A 169 21.61 23.92 17.02
N VAL A 170 22.55 22.98 16.95
CA VAL A 170 23.99 23.29 16.83
C VAL A 170 24.30 23.93 15.47
N ARG A 171 25.43 24.63 15.39
CA ARG A 171 25.90 25.25 14.13
C ARG A 171 25.97 24.22 12.99
N MET A 172 25.29 24.51 11.87
CA MET A 172 25.24 23.63 10.71
C MET A 172 26.61 23.52 10.02
N LYS A 173 26.88 22.37 9.37
CA LYS A 173 28.08 22.17 8.56
C LYS A 173 28.12 23.18 7.40
N GLY A 174 29.10 24.06 7.43
CA GLY A 174 29.33 25.09 6.41
C GLY A 174 29.94 26.37 7.01
N GLY A 175 30.47 27.24 6.15
CA GLY A 175 30.85 28.58 6.57
C GLY A 175 29.61 29.44 6.86
N ARG A 176 29.80 30.68 7.36
CA ARG A 176 28.70 31.64 7.58
C ARG A 176 27.86 31.86 6.30
N ARG A 177 28.50 31.77 5.14
CA ARG A 177 27.88 31.95 3.81
C ARG A 177 27.31 30.66 3.22
N GLY A 178 27.33 29.54 3.95
CA GLY A 178 26.84 28.25 3.47
C GLY A 178 27.74 27.56 2.44
N ARG A 179 27.18 26.61 1.70
CA ARG A 179 27.85 25.89 0.60
C ARG A 179 27.78 26.74 -0.67
N ARG A 180 28.93 27.03 -1.27
CA ARG A 180 29.04 27.62 -2.61
C ARG A 180 29.33 26.50 -3.61
N LEU A 181 28.66 26.54 -4.76
CA LEU A 181 28.85 25.62 -5.87
C LEU A 181 29.68 26.31 -6.94
#